data_AF-W3TZR7-F1
#
_entry.id   AF-W3TZR7-F1
#
_cell.length_a   1.000
_cell.length_b   1.000
_cell.length_c   1.000
_cell.angle_alpha   90.00
_cell.angle_beta   90.00
_cell.angle_gamma   90.00
#
_symmetry.space_group_name_H-M   'P 1'
#
loop_
_entity.id
_entity.type
_entity.pdbx_description
1 polymer ?
#
loop_
_entity_poly.entity_id
_entity_poly.type
_entity_poly.pdbx_seq_one_letter_code
_entity_poly.pdbx_strand_id
1 'polypeptide(L)' 'MNDRALRNIVISLSRVPMVFHIKQVLILLLHQKLWLFFCLAKNLENLTQRLKKIVVTYRYDKIPVTAADLNVEKVQ' A
#
# COMPACT_ATOMS: atom_id res chain seq x y z
N MET A 1 4.22 -1.96 -16.84
CA MET A 1 4.57 -0.74 -17.60
C MET A 1 5.88 -0.20 -17.02
N ASN A 2 6.99 -0.25 -17.76
CA ASN A 2 8.31 0.19 -17.27
C ASN A 2 8.49 1.70 -17.51
N ASP A 3 7.81 2.51 -16.70
CA ASP A 3 7.82 3.97 -16.86
C ASP A 3 8.77 4.64 -15.85
N ARG A 4 9.81 5.32 -16.36
CA ARG A 4 10.80 6.02 -15.55
C ARG A 4 10.23 7.30 -14.93
N ALA A 5 9.25 7.94 -15.58
CA ALA A 5 8.68 9.21 -15.12
C ALA A 5 7.97 9.07 -13.77
N LEU A 6 7.45 7.88 -13.47
CA LEU A 6 6.69 7.62 -12.26
C LEU A 6 7.55 7.38 -11.00
N ARG A 7 8.87 7.24 -11.12
CA ARG A 7 9.73 6.93 -9.95
C ARG A 7 9.70 8.00 -8.86
N ASN A 8 9.51 9.25 -9.27
CA ASN A 8 9.50 10.39 -8.36
C ASN A 8 8.49 11.42 -8.82
N ILE A 9 7.25 11.27 -8.38
CA ILE A 9 6.18 12.21 -8.66
C ILE A 9 5.67 12.80 -7.35
N VAL A 10 5.35 14.09 -7.40
CA VAL A 10 4.56 14.74 -6.35
C VAL A 10 3.11 14.61 -6.80
N ILE A 11 2.32 13.90 -6.01
CA ILE A 11 0.87 13.83 -6.18
C ILE A 11 0.20 14.88 -5.27
N SER A 12 -1.09 15.15 -5.51
CA SER A 12 -1.90 16.07 -4.71
C SER A 12 -1.63 17.58 -4.91
N LEU A 13 -1.43 18.04 -6.16
CA LEU A 13 -0.96 19.41 -6.44
C LEU A 13 -2.05 20.46 -6.74
N SER A 14 -3.34 20.13 -6.86
CA SER A 14 -4.30 21.05 -7.53
C SER A 14 -5.63 21.36 -6.84
N ARG A 15 -5.87 21.02 -5.56
CA ARG A 15 -7.14 21.41 -4.92
C ARG A 15 -7.03 21.57 -3.40
N VAL A 16 -7.69 22.60 -2.87
CA VAL A 16 -7.80 22.97 -1.44
C VAL A 16 -8.09 21.79 -0.48
N PRO A 17 -8.91 20.76 -0.82
CA PRO A 17 -9.09 19.60 0.08
C PRO A 17 -7.87 18.66 0.19
N MET A 18 -6.82 18.82 -0.61
CA MET A 18 -5.67 17.90 -0.63
C MET A 18 -4.50 18.47 0.18
N VAL A 19 -4.65 18.43 1.50
CA VAL A 19 -3.79 19.16 2.47
C VAL A 19 -2.42 18.49 2.71
N PHE A 20 -2.14 17.34 2.09
CA PHE A 20 -0.89 16.60 2.30
C PHE A 20 -0.15 16.31 1.00
N HIS A 21 0.99 16.98 0.82
CA HIS A 21 1.97 16.63 -0.20
C HIS A 21 2.77 15.42 0.27
N ILE A 22 2.64 14.31 -0.44
CA ILE A 22 3.40 13.09 -0.16
C ILE A 22 4.24 12.78 -1.39
N LYS A 23 5.55 12.59 -1.17
CA LYS A 23 6.45 12.06 -2.18
C LYS A 23 6.22 10.56 -2.28
N GLN A 24 5.48 10.12 -3.29
CA GLN A 24 5.30 8.69 -3.55
C GLN A 24 6.44 8.19 -4.44
N VAL A 25 7.27 7.32 -3.89
CA VAL A 25 8.10 6.44 -4.71
C VAL A 25 7.16 5.36 -5.25
N LEU A 26 6.91 5.35 -6.56
CA LEU A 26 5.99 4.39 -7.17
C LEU A 26 6.33 2.98 -6.71
N ILE A 27 5.32 2.34 -6.16
CA ILE A 27 5.51 1.16 -5.35
C ILE A 27 5.62 -0.07 -6.25
N LEU A 28 6.81 -0.30 -6.78
CA LEU A 28 7.16 -1.58 -7.39
C LEU A 28 7.29 -2.68 -6.32
N LEU A 29 7.70 -2.33 -5.10
CA LEU A 29 7.92 -3.28 -3.99
C LEU A 29 6.64 -3.88 -3.40
N LEU A 30 5.56 -3.10 -3.20
CA LEU A 30 4.25 -3.67 -2.84
C LEU A 30 3.76 -4.61 -3.94
N HIS A 31 3.91 -4.27 -5.23
CA HIS A 31 3.46 -5.16 -6.31
C HIS A 31 4.12 -6.54 -6.21
N GLN A 32 5.44 -6.58 -5.99
CA GLN A 32 6.16 -7.85 -5.82
C GLN A 32 5.80 -8.57 -4.51
N LYS A 33 5.57 -7.83 -3.41
CA LYS A 33 5.11 -8.42 -2.14
C LYS A 33 3.70 -9.02 -2.24
N LEU A 34 2.78 -8.32 -2.92
CA LEU A 34 1.41 -8.79 -3.08
C LEU A 34 1.37 -10.05 -3.97
N TRP A 35 2.17 -10.06 -5.04
CA TRP A 35 2.38 -11.25 -5.87
C TRP A 35 2.94 -12.42 -5.04
N LEU A 36 3.96 -12.18 -4.22
CA LEU A 36 4.54 -13.23 -3.37
C LEU A 36 3.48 -13.80 -2.40
N PHE A 37 2.67 -12.95 -1.78
CA PHE A 37 1.59 -13.39 -0.91
C PHE A 37 0.53 -14.21 -1.64
N PHE A 38 0.20 -13.85 -2.89
CA PHE A 38 -0.68 -14.61 -3.74
C PHE A 38 -0.11 -16.00 -4.06
N CYS A 39 1.16 -16.09 -4.47
CA CYS A 39 1.81 -17.38 -4.76
C CYS A 39 1.99 -18.28 -3.51
N LEU A 40 2.05 -17.70 -2.31
CA LEU A 40 2.17 -18.44 -1.04
C LEU A 40 0.82 -18.74 -0.37
N ALA A 41 -0.27 -18.16 -0.85
CA ALA A 41 -1.59 -18.39 -0.28
C ALA A 41 -2.14 -19.74 -0.74
N LYS A 42 -2.58 -20.57 0.20
CA LYS A 42 -3.23 -21.86 -0.10
C LYS A 42 -4.73 -21.72 -0.36
N ASN A 43 -5.37 -20.70 0.20
CA ASN A 43 -6.80 -20.42 0.14
C ASN A 43 -7.06 -18.91 0.31
N LEU A 44 -8.24 -18.45 -0.08
CA LEU A 44 -8.68 -17.05 0.02
C LEU A 44 -8.58 -16.50 1.45
N GLU A 45 -9.00 -17.27 2.46
CA GLU A 45 -8.87 -16.88 3.86
C GLU A 45 -7.40 -16.68 4.29
N ASN A 46 -6.49 -17.53 3.80
CA ASN A 46 -5.07 -17.43 4.11
C ASN A 46 -4.45 -16.17 3.48
N LEU A 47 -4.90 -15.80 2.29
CA LEU A 47 -4.51 -14.55 1.63
C LEU A 47 -4.98 -13.34 2.45
N THR A 48 -6.23 -13.31 2.88
CA THR A 48 -6.78 -12.21 3.70
C THR A 48 -6.03 -12.04 5.02
N GLN A 49 -5.71 -13.14 5.71
CA GLN A 49 -4.93 -13.12 6.95
C GLN A 49 -3.50 -12.60 6.76
N ARG A 50 -2.90 -12.89 5.61
CA ARG A 50 -1.56 -12.39 5.24
C ARG A 50 -1.58 -10.91 4.88
N LEU A 51 -2.60 -10.47 4.12
CA LEU A 51 -2.79 -9.08 3.75
C LEU A 51 -2.98 -8.19 4.99
N LYS A 52 -3.77 -8.64 5.97
CA LYS A 52 -3.97 -7.94 7.25
C LYS A 52 -2.68 -7.56 7.98
N LYS A 53 -1.63 -8.39 7.88
CA LYS A 53 -0.34 -8.20 8.58
C LYS A 53 0.61 -7.24 7.86
N ILE A 54 0.24 -6.72 6.67
CA ILE A 54 1.09 -5.82 5.91
C ILE A 54 1.12 -4.45 6.60
N VAL A 55 2.32 -4.00 6.97
CA VAL A 55 2.55 -2.62 7.43
C VAL A 55 2.57 -1.70 6.21
N VAL A 56 1.64 -0.74 6.18
CA VAL A 56 1.44 0.18 5.05
C VAL A 56 2.20 1.49 5.29
N THR A 57 2.16 2.00 6.52
CA THR A 57 2.83 3.25 6.90
C THR A 57 3.09 3.27 8.41
N TYR A 58 3.70 4.32 8.91
CA TYR A 58 3.86 4.60 10.33
C TYR A 58 3.14 5.90 10.66
N ARG A 59 2.47 5.95 11.82
CA ARG A 59 1.92 7.20 12.37
C ARG A 59 3.06 8.14 12.80
N TYR A 60 2.73 9.39 13.08
CA TYR A 60 3.67 10.35 13.68
C TYR A 60 4.32 9.82 14.98
N ASP A 61 3.56 9.03 15.74
CA ASP A 61 4.03 8.39 16.99
C ASP A 61 4.89 7.13 16.73
N LYS A 62 5.31 6.87 15.49
CA LYS A 62 6.07 5.69 15.05
C LYS A 62 5.36 4.34 15.24
N ILE A 63 4.06 4.37 15.56
CA ILE A 63 3.24 3.17 15.63
C ILE A 63 3.01 2.66 14.19
N PRO A 64 3.31 1.37 13.89
CA PRO A 64 3.05 0.80 12.57
C PRO A 64 1.55 0.74 12.31
N VAL A 65 1.13 1.18 11.13
CA VAL A 65 -0.25 1.06 10.63
C VAL A 65 -0.31 -0.13 9.68
N THR A 66 -1.15 -1.09 9.99
CA THR A 66 -1.35 -2.30 9.20
C THR A 66 -2.50 -2.13 8.21
N ALA A 67 -2.57 -2.99 7.19
CA ALA A 67 -3.68 -3.00 6.24
C ALA A 67 -5.03 -3.37 6.90
N ALA A 68 -4.99 -4.09 8.03
CA ALA A 68 -6.18 -4.36 8.86
C ALA A 68 -6.76 -3.07 9.45
N ASP A 69 -5.91 -2.13 9.91
CA ASP A 69 -6.34 -0.84 10.47
C ASP A 69 -7.05 0.04 9.44
N LEU A 70 -6.85 -0.24 8.15
CA LEU A 70 -7.44 0.48 7.02
C LEU A 70 -8.68 -0.22 6.43
N ASN A 71 -9.11 -1.37 7.00
CA ASN A 71 -10.23 -2.16 6.52
C ASN A 71 -10.16 -2.59 5.03
N VAL A 72 -8.96 -2.66 4.43
CA VAL A 72 -8.77 -2.95 2.97
C VAL A 72 -8.71 -4.46 2.66
N GLU A 73 -9.08 -5.28 3.63
CA GLU A 73 -8.99 -6.75 3.59
C GLU A 73 -10.10 -7.43 2.78
N LYS A 74 -11.20 -6.71 2.49
CA LYS A 74 -12.30 -7.18 1.65
C LYS A 74 -12.46 -6.24 0.47
N VAL A 75 -12.28 -6.79 -0.73
CA VAL A 75 -12.74 -6.14 -1.96
C VAL A 75 -14.24 -6.41 -2.05
N GLN A 76 -15.07 -5.37 -2.04
CA GLN A 76 -16.51 -5.48 -2.34
C GLN A 76 -16.72 -5.76 -3.83
#